data_AF-A0A6J4QHY4-F1
#
_entry.id   AF-A0A6J4QHY4-F1
#
_cell.length_a   1.000
_cell.length_b   1.000
_cell.length_c   1.000
_cell.angle_alpha   90.00
_cell.angle_beta   90.00
_cell.angle_gamma   90.00
#
_symmetry.space_group_name_H-M   'P 1'
#
loop_
_entity.id
_entity.type
_entity.pdbx_description
1 polymer ?
#
loop_
_entity_poly.entity_id
_entity_poly.type
_entity_poly.pdbx_seq_one_letter_code
_entity_poly.pdbx_strand_id
1 'polypeptide(L)'
;MIGRIRSQAFETGKFLTDWMEHRTGIVTMTEHFLFEPVPKRGAWLYTLGSATLFCISLQFLTGILLLFYYVPTTDHAWNSIYYIMNEAYFGTLIRGIHYWSANFLLVVIGLHMSQVFFSGGYKAPRELNWVVGVALLLLVIVLAFTGYLLRWDQDGFWASVVGMKIGSYSPFVGGPTIRFLMGGDVIGPSTLSRFFAIHVWLLPAALAPLIGIHLYLLRKHGVFGSEFEYSDRLAKLHERERLESYEQYEEDEGEPFTGRRDREDRE
;
A
#
# COMPACT_ATOMS: atom_id res chain seq x y z
N MET A 1 27.77 13.81 -39.46
CA MET A 1 26.33 13.51 -39.56
C MET A 1 25.77 12.90 -38.27
N ILE A 2 26.40 11.86 -37.71
CA ILE A 2 25.94 11.17 -36.48
C ILE A 2 25.87 12.08 -35.24
N GLY A 3 26.83 12.98 -35.03
CA GLY A 3 26.82 13.91 -33.88
C GLY A 3 25.67 14.93 -33.89
N ARG A 4 25.20 15.34 -35.09
CA ARG A 4 24.11 16.32 -35.27
C ARG A 4 22.73 15.70 -35.02
N ILE A 5 22.58 14.41 -35.35
CA ILE A 5 21.38 13.63 -35.07
C ILE A 5 21.26 13.38 -33.56
N ARG A 6 22.39 13.07 -32.89
CA ARG A 6 22.42 12.86 -31.44
C ARG A 6 22.12 14.13 -30.65
N SER A 7 22.58 15.30 -31.12
CA SER A 7 22.29 16.59 -30.48
C SER A 7 20.83 17.01 -30.67
N GLN A 8 20.25 16.82 -31.86
CA GLN A 8 18.83 17.12 -32.10
C GLN A 8 17.90 16.22 -31.27
N ALA A 9 18.20 14.93 -31.15
CA ALA A 9 17.43 14.02 -30.30
C ALA A 9 17.48 14.42 -28.81
N PHE A 10 18.64 14.87 -28.33
CA PHE A 10 18.82 15.36 -26.97
C PHE A 10 18.05 16.67 -26.71
N GLU A 11 18.11 17.63 -27.63
CA GLU A 11 17.35 18.89 -27.51
C GLU A 11 15.84 18.68 -27.60
N THR A 12 15.39 17.77 -28.47
CA THR A 12 13.97 17.42 -28.58
C THR A 12 13.49 16.74 -27.29
N GLY A 13 14.30 15.84 -26.72
CA GLY A 13 14.01 15.19 -25.44
C GLY A 13 13.88 16.20 -24.30
N LYS A 14 14.82 17.15 -24.21
CA LYS A 14 14.81 18.22 -23.20
C LYS A 14 13.61 19.16 -23.37
N PHE A 15 13.28 19.53 -24.60
CA PHE A 15 12.09 20.34 -24.88
C PHE A 15 10.80 19.64 -24.43
N LEU A 16 10.68 18.33 -24.68
CA LEU A 16 9.51 17.55 -24.26
C LEU A 16 9.42 17.42 -22.74
N THR A 17 10.54 17.22 -22.04
CA THR A 17 10.54 17.17 -20.57
C THR A 17 10.18 18.52 -19.96
N ASP A 18 10.73 19.60 -20.49
CA ASP A 18 10.48 20.97 -20.00
C ASP A 18 9.02 21.38 -20.26
N TRP A 19 8.47 21.00 -21.43
CA TRP A 19 7.06 21.22 -21.76
C TRP A 19 6.12 20.44 -20.83
N MET A 20 6.42 19.16 -20.59
CA MET A 20 5.64 18.31 -19.67
C MET A 20 5.70 18.86 -18.24
N GLU A 21 6.89 19.21 -17.76
CA GLU A 21 7.08 19.77 -16.42
C GLU A 21 6.30 21.08 -16.25
N HIS A 22 6.41 22.01 -17.20
CA HIS A 22 5.69 23.28 -17.13
C HIS A 22 4.15 23.12 -17.10
N ARG A 23 3.61 22.05 -17.69
CA ARG A 23 2.15 21.82 -17.77
C ARG A 23 1.61 20.97 -16.63
N THR A 24 2.38 20.01 -16.17
CA THR A 24 1.88 18.95 -15.28
C THR A 24 2.64 18.85 -13.96
N GLY A 25 3.86 19.40 -13.88
CA GLY A 25 4.76 19.20 -12.74
C GLY A 25 5.17 17.74 -12.52
N ILE A 26 4.90 16.84 -13.48
CA ILE A 26 5.02 15.40 -13.27
C ILE A 26 6.47 14.97 -13.12
N VAL A 27 7.42 15.70 -13.72
CA VAL A 27 8.85 15.35 -13.66
C VAL A 27 9.36 15.64 -12.25
N THR A 28 9.13 16.85 -11.74
CA THR A 28 9.51 17.21 -10.36
C THR A 28 8.76 16.36 -9.32
N MET A 29 7.48 16.09 -9.53
CA MET A 29 6.72 15.17 -8.68
C MET A 29 7.38 13.77 -8.67
N THR A 30 7.71 13.23 -9.85
CA THR A 30 8.34 11.90 -9.98
C THR A 30 9.74 11.85 -9.37
N GLU A 31 10.56 12.89 -9.57
CA GLU A 31 11.88 12.99 -8.94
C GLU A 31 11.78 13.00 -7.42
N HIS A 32 10.84 13.78 -6.87
CA HIS A 32 10.59 13.79 -5.42
C HIS A 32 10.12 12.41 -4.92
N PHE A 33 9.31 11.69 -5.70
CA PHE A 33 8.88 10.32 -5.37
C PHE A 33 10.03 9.29 -5.43
N LEU A 34 10.95 9.42 -6.38
CA LEU A 34 12.02 8.43 -6.61
C LEU A 34 13.25 8.64 -5.70
N PHE A 35 13.60 9.88 -5.36
CA PHE A 35 14.89 10.22 -4.75
C PHE A 35 14.81 10.66 -3.28
N GLU A 36 14.13 9.87 -2.45
CA GLU A 36 14.00 10.09 -1.01
C GLU A 36 15.18 9.48 -0.23
N PRO A 37 15.76 10.19 0.76
CA PRO A 37 16.79 9.62 1.63
C PRO A 37 16.24 8.45 2.48
N VAL A 38 16.85 7.27 2.33
CA VAL A 38 16.48 6.03 3.03
C VAL A 38 17.30 5.89 4.33
N PRO A 39 16.76 5.31 5.42
CA PRO A 39 17.54 5.05 6.64
C PRO A 39 18.83 4.27 6.38
N LYS A 40 19.97 4.76 6.90
CA LYS A 40 21.29 4.13 6.75
C LYS A 40 21.43 2.79 7.50
N ARG A 41 20.61 2.55 8.55
CA ARG A 41 20.62 1.32 9.37
C ARG A 41 19.31 0.56 9.21
N GLY A 42 19.39 -0.77 9.11
CA GLY A 42 18.22 -1.64 8.99
C GLY A 42 17.53 -1.65 7.61
N ALA A 43 18.20 -1.15 6.57
CA ALA A 43 17.64 -0.91 5.23
C ALA A 43 16.84 -2.09 4.64
N TRP A 44 17.29 -3.33 4.86
CA TRP A 44 16.61 -4.54 4.36
C TRP A 44 15.23 -4.76 4.97
N LEU A 45 15.01 -4.45 6.25
CA LEU A 45 13.70 -4.60 6.86
C LEU A 45 12.69 -3.57 6.33
N TYR A 46 13.18 -2.40 5.89
CA TYR A 46 12.35 -1.37 5.27
C TYR A 46 11.95 -1.69 3.82
N THR A 47 12.53 -2.73 3.18
CA THR A 47 12.08 -3.17 1.85
C THR A 47 10.81 -4.02 1.89
N LEU A 48 10.39 -4.50 3.08
CA LEU A 48 9.19 -5.33 3.24
C LEU A 48 7.91 -4.62 2.77
N GLY A 49 7.82 -3.30 2.96
CA GLY A 49 6.70 -2.50 2.43
C GLY A 49 6.67 -2.52 0.89
N SER A 50 7.81 -2.29 0.25
CA SER A 50 7.95 -2.38 -1.22
C SER A 50 7.70 -3.78 -1.75
N ALA A 51 8.17 -4.82 -1.06
CA ALA A 51 7.89 -6.21 -1.41
C ALA A 51 6.39 -6.54 -1.31
N THR A 52 5.70 -6.01 -0.29
CA THR A 52 4.23 -6.13 -0.16
C THR A 52 3.53 -5.47 -1.35
N LEU A 53 3.91 -4.23 -1.69
CA LEU A 53 3.34 -3.51 -2.83
C LEU A 53 3.59 -4.26 -4.15
N PHE A 54 4.79 -4.79 -4.36
CA PHE A 54 5.12 -5.59 -5.53
C PHE A 54 4.22 -6.83 -5.64
N CYS A 55 4.01 -7.56 -4.55
CA CYS A 55 3.12 -8.72 -4.55
C CYS A 55 1.68 -8.32 -4.85
N ILE A 56 1.18 -7.22 -4.29
CA ILE A 56 -0.16 -6.71 -4.60
C ILE A 56 -0.27 -6.36 -6.09
N SER A 57 0.71 -5.68 -6.67
CA SER A 57 0.74 -5.37 -8.10
C SER A 57 0.74 -6.63 -8.97
N LEU A 58 1.48 -7.68 -8.57
CA LEU A 58 1.43 -8.98 -9.22
C LEU A 58 0.04 -9.62 -9.12
N GLN A 59 -0.64 -9.53 -7.98
CA GLN A 59 -2.02 -10.02 -7.81
C GLN A 59 -2.98 -9.32 -8.76
N PHE A 60 -2.90 -7.99 -8.89
CA PHE A 60 -3.72 -7.23 -9.84
C PHE A 60 -3.46 -7.69 -11.28
N LEU A 61 -2.19 -7.73 -11.70
CA LEU A 61 -1.82 -8.11 -13.06
C LEU A 61 -2.27 -9.53 -13.38
N THR A 62 -1.89 -10.50 -12.56
CA THR A 62 -2.22 -11.91 -12.79
C THR A 62 -3.72 -12.17 -12.63
N GLY A 63 -4.40 -11.50 -11.71
CA GLY A 63 -5.85 -11.58 -11.55
C GLY A 63 -6.59 -11.14 -12.81
N ILE A 64 -6.21 -9.99 -13.39
CA ILE A 64 -6.77 -9.52 -14.66
C ILE A 64 -6.54 -10.54 -15.78
N LEU A 65 -5.33 -11.12 -15.87
CA LEU A 65 -5.03 -12.13 -16.88
C LEU A 65 -5.87 -13.41 -16.72
N LEU A 66 -6.15 -13.82 -15.48
CA LEU A 66 -7.01 -14.99 -15.21
C LEU A 66 -8.48 -14.74 -15.57
N LEU A 67 -8.95 -13.49 -15.56
CA LEU A 67 -10.33 -13.14 -15.95
C LEU A 67 -10.65 -13.48 -17.40
N PHE A 68 -9.65 -13.53 -18.29
CA PHE A 68 -9.87 -13.92 -19.69
C PHE A 68 -10.28 -15.39 -19.86
N TYR A 69 -10.06 -16.22 -18.83
CA TYR A 69 -10.28 -17.67 -18.90
C TYR A 69 -11.27 -18.19 -17.84
N TYR A 70 -11.35 -17.56 -16.67
CA TYR A 70 -12.14 -18.05 -15.56
C TYR A 70 -13.66 -17.85 -15.78
N VAL A 71 -14.45 -18.91 -15.50
CA VAL A 71 -15.92 -18.87 -15.64
C VAL A 71 -16.57 -18.99 -14.25
N PRO A 72 -17.22 -17.95 -13.71
CA PRO A 72 -17.73 -17.90 -12.34
C PRO A 72 -19.10 -18.59 -12.17
N THR A 73 -19.25 -19.82 -12.65
CA THR A 73 -20.46 -20.64 -12.46
C THR A 73 -20.11 -21.98 -11.83
N THR A 74 -21.00 -22.56 -11.02
CA THR A 74 -20.71 -23.79 -10.27
C THR A 74 -20.39 -24.97 -11.17
N ASP A 75 -20.96 -24.99 -12.38
CA ASP A 75 -20.80 -26.07 -13.35
C ASP A 75 -19.48 -25.97 -14.13
N HIS A 76 -18.90 -24.76 -14.21
CA HIS A 76 -17.71 -24.49 -15.03
C HIS A 76 -16.52 -23.92 -14.27
N ALA A 77 -16.64 -23.48 -13.02
CA ALA A 77 -15.55 -22.84 -12.28
C ALA A 77 -14.30 -23.73 -12.18
N TRP A 78 -14.46 -24.96 -11.69
CA TRP A 78 -13.36 -25.92 -11.62
C TRP A 78 -12.83 -26.29 -13.01
N ASN A 79 -13.72 -26.52 -13.97
CA ASN A 79 -13.34 -26.88 -15.35
C ASN A 79 -12.55 -25.75 -16.04
N SER A 80 -12.88 -24.48 -15.77
CA SER A 80 -12.14 -23.33 -16.29
C SER A 80 -10.74 -23.24 -15.69
N ILE A 81 -10.57 -23.61 -14.42
CA ILE A 81 -9.24 -23.71 -13.78
C ILE A 81 -8.44 -24.87 -14.36
N TYR A 82 -9.08 -26.01 -14.60
CA TYR A 82 -8.46 -27.15 -15.28
C TYR A 82 -7.96 -26.75 -16.67
N TYR A 83 -8.76 -26.00 -17.44
CA TYR A 83 -8.35 -25.45 -18.73
C TYR A 83 -7.15 -24.50 -18.60
N ILE A 84 -7.17 -23.58 -17.63
CA ILE A 84 -6.04 -22.67 -17.36
C ILE A 84 -4.74 -23.45 -17.09
N MET A 85 -4.84 -24.57 -16.38
CA MET A 85 -3.68 -25.36 -15.96
C MET A 85 -3.14 -26.33 -17.03
N ASN A 86 -3.93 -26.68 -18.03
CA ASN A 86 -3.56 -27.73 -18.99
C ASN A 86 -3.52 -27.26 -20.45
N GLU A 87 -4.34 -26.28 -20.81
CA GLU A 87 -4.58 -25.92 -22.21
C GLU A 87 -4.27 -24.44 -22.52
N ALA A 88 -4.50 -23.52 -21.57
CA ALA A 88 -4.28 -22.10 -21.80
C ALA A 88 -2.79 -21.77 -21.95
N TYR A 89 -2.46 -20.94 -22.94
CA TYR A 89 -1.10 -20.46 -23.15
C TYR A 89 -0.60 -19.66 -21.94
N PHE A 90 0.55 -20.07 -21.38
CA PHE A 90 1.08 -19.58 -20.10
C PHE A 90 0.14 -19.69 -18.88
N GLY A 91 -0.99 -20.40 -18.98
CA GLY A 91 -2.00 -20.40 -17.92
C GLY A 91 -1.48 -20.97 -16.60
N THR A 92 -0.72 -22.06 -16.63
CA THR A 92 -0.03 -22.63 -15.46
C THR A 92 0.92 -21.66 -14.79
N LEU A 93 1.66 -20.88 -15.58
CA LEU A 93 2.58 -19.87 -15.06
C LEU A 93 1.80 -18.74 -14.39
N ILE A 94 0.80 -18.18 -15.07
CA ILE A 94 0.00 -17.05 -14.56
C ILE A 94 -0.75 -17.45 -13.28
N ARG A 95 -1.44 -18.60 -13.29
CA ARG A 95 -2.13 -19.12 -12.11
C ARG A 95 -1.13 -19.45 -11.00
N GLY A 96 0.03 -20.02 -11.33
CA GLY A 96 1.10 -20.30 -10.40
C GLY A 96 1.61 -19.04 -9.70
N ILE A 97 1.89 -17.98 -10.47
CA ILE A 97 2.30 -16.68 -9.93
C ILE A 97 1.20 -16.12 -9.03
N HIS A 98 -0.07 -16.11 -9.47
CA HIS A 98 -1.19 -15.62 -8.68
C HIS A 98 -1.28 -16.35 -7.33
N TYR A 99 -1.25 -17.69 -7.35
CA TYR A 99 -1.32 -18.52 -6.14
C TYR A 99 -0.12 -18.32 -5.20
N TRP A 100 1.11 -18.43 -5.71
CA TRP A 100 2.31 -18.34 -4.87
C TRP A 100 2.57 -16.92 -4.39
N SER A 101 2.29 -15.91 -5.21
CA SER A 101 2.38 -14.51 -4.80
C SER A 101 1.36 -14.17 -3.71
N ALA A 102 0.16 -14.78 -3.70
CA ALA A 102 -0.82 -14.54 -2.63
C ALA A 102 -0.34 -15.13 -1.28
N ASN A 103 0.23 -16.33 -1.31
CA ASN A 103 0.83 -16.94 -0.12
C ASN A 103 2.02 -16.13 0.39
N PHE A 104 2.90 -15.72 -0.51
CA PHE A 104 4.06 -14.89 -0.17
C PHE A 104 3.63 -13.50 0.35
N LEU A 105 2.58 -12.90 -0.23
CA LEU A 105 2.01 -11.64 0.23
C LEU A 105 1.57 -11.72 1.69
N LEU A 106 0.87 -12.78 2.11
CA LEU A 106 0.45 -12.95 3.51
C LEU A 106 1.63 -13.03 4.49
N VAL A 107 2.73 -13.67 4.08
CA VAL A 107 3.95 -13.73 4.90
C VAL A 107 4.61 -12.36 4.97
N VAL A 108 4.83 -11.72 3.81
CA VAL A 108 5.56 -10.45 3.72
C VAL A 108 4.80 -9.31 4.41
N ILE A 109 3.47 -9.24 4.26
CA ILE A 109 2.68 -8.22 4.96
C ILE A 109 2.71 -8.44 6.48
N GLY A 110 2.70 -9.69 6.95
CA GLY A 110 2.88 -10.02 8.37
C GLY A 110 4.25 -9.60 8.91
N LEU A 111 5.32 -9.84 8.14
CA LEU A 111 6.67 -9.37 8.46
C LEU A 111 6.75 -7.85 8.46
N HIS A 112 6.12 -7.18 7.50
CA HIS A 112 6.06 -5.72 7.42
C HIS A 112 5.37 -5.13 8.66
N MET A 113 4.21 -5.68 9.05
CA MET A 113 3.50 -5.26 10.27
C MET A 113 4.36 -5.45 11.52
N SER A 114 5.05 -6.60 11.62
CA SER A 114 5.97 -6.89 12.72
C SER A 114 7.12 -5.89 12.77
N GLN A 115 7.72 -5.59 11.63
CA GLN A 115 8.80 -4.61 11.49
C GLN A 115 8.36 -3.21 11.96
N VAL A 116 7.17 -2.75 11.57
CA VAL A 116 6.65 -1.44 12.01
C VAL A 116 6.35 -1.43 13.51
N PHE A 117 5.82 -2.54 14.04
CA PHE A 117 5.55 -2.67 15.47
C PHE A 117 6.83 -2.63 16.31
N PHE A 118 7.82 -3.45 15.98
CA PHE A 118 9.07 -3.51 16.76
C PHE A 118 9.97 -2.29 16.57
N SER A 119 9.91 -1.61 15.42
CA SER A 119 10.62 -0.34 15.22
C SER A 119 9.93 0.85 15.88
N GLY A 120 8.65 0.73 16.27
CA GLY A 120 7.87 1.85 16.80
C GLY A 120 7.41 2.84 15.72
N GLY A 121 7.45 2.44 14.45
CA GLY A 121 7.07 3.29 13.31
C GLY A 121 5.60 3.71 13.27
N TYR A 122 4.75 3.15 14.13
CA TYR A 122 3.34 3.51 14.31
C TYR A 122 3.11 4.71 15.25
N LYS A 123 4.13 5.13 16.01
CA LYS A 123 4.01 6.26 16.95
C LYS A 123 3.89 7.60 16.22
N ALA A 124 3.48 8.64 16.95
CA ALA A 124 3.39 10.02 16.45
C ALA A 124 4.59 10.41 15.56
N PRO A 125 4.37 10.99 14.37
CA PRO A 125 3.10 11.42 13.76
C PRO A 125 2.47 10.40 12.77
N ARG A 126 2.76 9.10 12.91
CA ARG A 126 2.42 8.04 11.92
C ARG A 126 1.25 7.13 12.34
N GLU A 127 0.45 7.53 13.31
CA GLU A 127 -0.67 6.74 13.83
C GLU A 127 -1.70 6.44 12.73
N LEU A 128 -2.04 7.44 11.92
CA LEU A 128 -2.98 7.26 10.81
C LEU A 128 -2.41 6.29 9.75
N ASN A 129 -1.11 6.32 9.51
CA ASN A 129 -0.47 5.39 8.59
C ASN A 129 -0.58 3.94 9.07
N TRP A 130 -0.46 3.73 10.39
CA TRP A 130 -0.67 2.43 11.02
C TRP A 130 -2.12 1.95 10.93
N VAL A 131 -3.10 2.82 11.21
CA VAL A 131 -4.53 2.47 11.09
C VAL A 131 -4.88 2.05 9.66
N VAL A 132 -4.39 2.80 8.66
CA VAL A 132 -4.55 2.42 7.25
C VAL A 132 -3.84 1.10 6.94
N GLY A 133 -2.64 0.87 7.48
CA GLY A 133 -1.92 -0.39 7.34
C GLY A 133 -2.67 -1.60 7.91
N VAL A 134 -3.31 -1.45 9.08
CA VAL A 134 -4.17 -2.49 9.67
C VAL A 134 -5.40 -2.75 8.78
N ALA A 135 -6.04 -1.70 8.26
CA ALA A 135 -7.15 -1.86 7.32
C ALA A 135 -6.74 -2.62 6.05
N LEU A 136 -5.56 -2.30 5.49
CA LEU A 136 -4.98 -3.00 4.34
C LEU A 136 -4.69 -4.47 4.64
N LEU A 137 -4.12 -4.78 5.82
CA LEU A 137 -3.90 -6.16 6.25
C LEU A 137 -5.21 -6.97 6.27
N LEU A 138 -6.27 -6.41 6.86
CA LEU A 138 -7.58 -7.07 6.91
C LEU A 138 -8.16 -7.28 5.51
N LEU A 139 -8.05 -6.29 4.63
CA LEU A 139 -8.49 -6.42 3.23
C LEU A 139 -7.72 -7.53 2.49
N VAL A 140 -6.41 -7.63 2.67
CA VAL A 140 -5.59 -8.68 2.05
C VAL A 140 -5.98 -10.07 2.57
N ILE A 141 -6.29 -10.22 3.86
CA ILE A 141 -6.78 -11.49 4.41
C ILE A 141 -8.14 -11.87 3.80
N VAL A 142 -9.06 -10.91 3.66
CA VAL A 142 -10.37 -11.16 3.03
C VAL A 142 -10.22 -11.46 1.54
N LEU A 143 -9.29 -10.80 0.83
CA LEU A 143 -8.94 -11.12 -0.56
C LEU A 143 -8.44 -12.56 -0.69
N ALA A 144 -7.52 -12.98 0.18
CA ALA A 144 -7.00 -14.35 0.18
C ALA A 144 -8.12 -15.39 0.41
N PHE A 145 -9.03 -15.14 1.36
CA PHE A 145 -10.18 -16.01 1.62
C PHE A 145 -11.14 -16.08 0.42
N THR A 146 -11.52 -14.93 -0.12
CA THR A 146 -12.48 -14.85 -1.23
C THR A 146 -11.93 -15.47 -2.52
N GLY A 147 -10.63 -15.34 -2.79
CA GLY A 147 -9.97 -15.98 -3.94
C GLY A 147 -9.85 -17.50 -3.80
N TYR A 148 -9.67 -18.00 -2.57
CA TYR A 148 -9.61 -19.43 -2.29
C TYR A 148 -10.93 -20.14 -2.64
N LEU A 149 -12.07 -19.48 -2.39
CA LEU A 149 -13.41 -19.97 -2.77
C LEU A 149 -13.57 -20.15 -4.28
N LEU A 150 -13.00 -19.23 -5.08
CA LEU A 150 -13.16 -19.25 -6.54
C LEU A 150 -12.58 -20.50 -7.21
N ARG A 151 -11.75 -21.27 -6.50
CA ARG A 151 -11.27 -22.55 -7.01
C ARG A 151 -12.39 -23.57 -7.19
N TRP A 152 -13.44 -23.48 -6.37
CA TRP A 152 -14.59 -24.38 -6.39
C TRP A 152 -14.21 -25.87 -6.37
N ASP A 153 -13.11 -26.19 -5.69
CA ASP A 153 -12.68 -27.54 -5.32
C ASP A 153 -13.20 -27.93 -3.93
N GLN A 154 -12.97 -29.18 -3.52
CA GLN A 154 -13.39 -29.66 -2.20
C GLN A 154 -12.80 -28.79 -1.08
N ASP A 155 -11.52 -28.47 -1.15
CA ASP A 155 -10.84 -27.66 -0.15
C ASP A 155 -11.42 -26.23 -0.10
N GLY A 156 -11.57 -25.58 -1.25
CA GLY A 156 -12.15 -24.24 -1.36
C GLY A 156 -13.59 -24.18 -0.86
N PHE A 157 -14.41 -25.17 -1.23
CA PHE A 157 -15.81 -25.27 -0.81
C PHE A 157 -15.91 -25.44 0.71
N TRP A 158 -15.23 -26.41 1.30
CA TRP A 158 -15.33 -26.68 2.74
C TRP A 158 -14.67 -25.60 3.60
N ALA A 159 -13.56 -25.02 3.15
CA ALA A 159 -12.98 -23.84 3.79
C ALA A 159 -13.98 -22.67 3.82
N SER A 160 -14.77 -22.50 2.75
CA SER A 160 -15.81 -21.47 2.68
C SER A 160 -16.97 -21.75 3.64
N VAL A 161 -17.40 -23.01 3.77
CA VAL A 161 -18.40 -23.43 4.76
C VAL A 161 -17.94 -23.07 6.17
N VAL A 162 -16.72 -23.45 6.54
CA VAL A 162 -16.16 -23.17 7.87
C VAL A 162 -16.00 -21.67 8.09
N GLY A 163 -15.43 -20.95 7.13
CA GLY A 163 -15.21 -19.50 7.23
C GLY A 163 -16.52 -18.72 7.40
N MET A 164 -17.55 -19.05 6.61
CA MET A 164 -18.86 -18.42 6.77
C MET A 164 -19.55 -18.81 8.08
N LYS A 165 -19.36 -20.05 8.55
CA LYS A 165 -19.88 -20.45 9.87
C LYS A 165 -19.24 -19.65 11.00
N ILE A 166 -17.92 -19.45 10.97
CA ILE A 166 -17.22 -18.61 11.94
C ILE A 166 -17.75 -17.17 11.88
N GLY A 167 -17.86 -16.59 10.68
CA GLY A 167 -18.39 -15.23 10.50
C GLY A 167 -19.82 -15.06 11.00
N SER A 168 -20.63 -16.13 10.97
CA SER A 168 -22.03 -16.10 11.43
C SER A 168 -22.17 -15.89 12.95
N TYR A 169 -21.11 -16.17 13.73
CA TYR A 169 -21.11 -15.98 15.18
C TYR A 169 -20.89 -14.52 15.60
N SER A 170 -20.58 -13.61 14.67
CA SER A 170 -20.48 -12.19 14.99
C SER A 170 -21.84 -11.66 15.49
N PRO A 171 -21.89 -11.07 16.71
CA PRO A 171 -23.14 -10.55 17.26
C PRO A 171 -23.77 -9.50 16.34
N PHE A 172 -25.11 -9.49 16.29
CA PHE A 172 -25.95 -8.54 15.54
C PHE A 172 -25.83 -8.61 14.01
N VAL A 173 -24.62 -8.66 13.45
CA VAL A 173 -24.37 -8.56 12.00
C VAL A 173 -24.02 -9.89 11.34
N GLY A 174 -23.48 -10.87 12.07
CA GLY A 174 -22.95 -12.11 11.49
C GLY A 174 -23.99 -12.91 10.71
N GLY A 175 -25.12 -13.25 11.34
CA GLY A 175 -26.19 -14.01 10.70
C GLY A 175 -26.77 -13.34 9.43
N PRO A 176 -27.19 -12.06 9.49
CA PRO A 176 -27.66 -11.34 8.30
C PRO A 176 -26.60 -11.24 7.19
N THR A 177 -25.35 -10.91 7.53
CA THR A 177 -24.26 -10.77 6.55
C THR A 177 -23.96 -12.10 5.87
N ILE A 178 -23.86 -13.20 6.60
CA ILE A 178 -23.56 -14.51 6.01
C ILE A 178 -24.73 -15.01 5.14
N ARG A 179 -25.98 -14.80 5.55
CA ARG A 179 -27.15 -15.10 4.69
C ARG A 179 -27.14 -14.28 3.40
N PHE A 180 -26.79 -12.99 3.50
CA PHE A 180 -26.56 -12.16 2.33
C PHE A 180 -25.38 -12.62 1.48
N LEU A 181 -24.30 -13.13 2.04
CA LEU A 181 -23.17 -13.62 1.24
C LEU A 181 -23.49 -14.95 0.55
N MET A 182 -24.20 -15.85 1.21
CA MET A 182 -24.60 -17.15 0.64
C MET A 182 -25.66 -16.99 -0.47
N GLY A 183 -26.62 -16.09 -0.29
CA GLY A 183 -27.74 -15.93 -1.25
C GLY A 183 -28.74 -17.08 -1.23
N GLY A 184 -28.77 -17.83 -0.14
CA GLY A 184 -29.65 -18.95 0.14
C GLY A 184 -29.31 -19.57 1.49
N ASP A 185 -29.89 -20.72 1.79
CA ASP A 185 -29.63 -21.45 3.05
C ASP A 185 -28.32 -22.23 3.04
N VAL A 186 -27.77 -22.48 1.84
CA VAL A 186 -26.53 -23.24 1.62
C VAL A 186 -25.63 -22.54 0.61
N ILE A 187 -24.34 -22.92 0.60
CA ILE A 187 -23.39 -22.48 -0.41
C ILE A 187 -23.84 -22.98 -1.79
N GLY A 188 -23.89 -22.09 -2.77
CA GLY A 188 -24.32 -22.44 -4.12
C GLY A 188 -23.95 -21.38 -5.17
N PRO A 189 -24.64 -21.37 -6.33
CA PRO A 189 -24.33 -20.49 -7.45
C PRO A 189 -24.33 -19.01 -7.10
N SER A 190 -25.29 -18.55 -6.31
CA SER A 190 -25.34 -17.17 -5.85
C SER A 190 -24.16 -16.80 -4.95
N THR A 191 -23.67 -17.73 -4.12
CA THR A 191 -22.48 -17.53 -3.30
C THR A 191 -21.26 -17.31 -4.18
N LEU A 192 -21.02 -18.22 -5.14
CA LEU A 192 -19.87 -18.14 -6.04
C LEU A 192 -19.85 -16.83 -6.83
N SER A 193 -20.99 -16.45 -7.43
CA SER A 193 -21.11 -15.22 -8.19
C SER A 193 -20.86 -13.96 -7.33
N ARG A 194 -21.39 -13.91 -6.10
CA ARG A 194 -21.14 -12.81 -5.16
C ARG A 194 -19.68 -12.72 -4.75
N PHE A 195 -19.06 -13.84 -4.40
CA PHE A 195 -17.65 -13.87 -4.03
C PHE A 195 -16.73 -13.50 -5.18
N PHE A 196 -17.08 -13.89 -6.42
CA PHE A 196 -16.37 -13.43 -7.61
C PHE A 196 -16.44 -11.90 -7.74
N ALA A 197 -17.63 -11.30 -7.63
CA ALA A 197 -17.79 -9.85 -7.67
C ALA A 197 -17.03 -9.15 -6.52
N ILE A 198 -17.05 -9.72 -5.32
CA ILE A 198 -16.34 -9.18 -4.16
C ILE A 198 -14.82 -9.24 -4.37
N HIS A 199 -14.29 -10.39 -4.80
CA HIS A 199 -12.86 -10.62 -4.97
C HIS A 199 -12.26 -9.80 -6.12
N VAL A 200 -12.98 -9.68 -7.23
CA VAL A 200 -12.47 -9.06 -8.47
C VAL A 200 -12.72 -7.55 -8.49
N TRP A 201 -13.86 -7.09 -7.97
CA TRP A 201 -14.25 -5.69 -8.06
C TRP A 201 -14.21 -4.98 -6.71
N LEU A 202 -15.01 -5.43 -5.75
CA LEU A 202 -15.24 -4.67 -4.51
C LEU A 202 -13.96 -4.49 -3.68
N LEU A 203 -13.28 -5.59 -3.38
CA LEU A 203 -12.08 -5.56 -2.53
C LEU A 203 -10.90 -4.88 -3.23
N PRO A 204 -10.58 -5.15 -4.52
CA PRO A 204 -9.51 -4.43 -5.19
C PRO A 204 -9.79 -2.93 -5.35
N ALA A 205 -11.05 -2.55 -5.59
CA ALA A 205 -11.46 -1.14 -5.65
C ALA A 205 -11.35 -0.42 -4.30
N ALA A 206 -11.55 -1.13 -3.18
CA ALA A 206 -11.30 -0.58 -1.84
C ALA A 206 -9.80 -0.56 -1.47
N LEU A 207 -9.04 -1.57 -1.90
CA LEU A 207 -7.62 -1.72 -1.62
C LEU A 207 -6.79 -0.61 -2.29
N ALA A 208 -7.03 -0.34 -3.57
CA ALA A 208 -6.26 0.64 -4.36
C ALA A 208 -6.18 2.06 -3.73
N PRO A 209 -7.29 2.72 -3.36
CA PRO A 209 -7.22 4.04 -2.74
C PRO A 209 -6.57 4.02 -1.35
N LEU A 210 -6.75 2.95 -0.57
CA LEU A 210 -6.09 2.82 0.73
C LEU A 210 -4.58 2.67 0.59
N ILE A 211 -4.09 1.94 -0.43
CA ILE A 211 -2.65 1.92 -0.76
C ILE A 211 -2.16 3.32 -1.10
N GLY A 212 -2.92 4.06 -1.92
CA GLY A 212 -2.61 5.46 -2.25
C GLY A 212 -2.49 6.35 -1.01
N ILE A 213 -3.44 6.27 -0.09
CA ILE A 213 -3.41 6.99 1.19
C ILE A 213 -2.22 6.56 2.05
N HIS A 214 -1.96 5.25 2.14
CA HIS A 214 -0.84 4.71 2.92
C HIS A 214 0.51 5.23 2.42
N LEU A 215 0.73 5.18 1.10
CA LEU A 215 1.94 5.71 0.49
C LEU A 215 2.03 7.22 0.64
N TYR A 216 0.94 7.96 0.48
CA TYR A 216 0.90 9.41 0.70
C TYR A 216 1.31 9.78 2.13
N LEU A 217 0.77 9.10 3.14
CA LEU A 217 1.11 9.35 4.56
C LEU A 217 2.56 8.97 4.88
N LEU A 218 3.06 7.88 4.31
CA LEU A 218 4.47 7.50 4.41
C LEU A 218 5.38 8.59 3.84
N ARG A 219 5.03 9.15 2.68
CA ARG A 219 5.78 10.24 2.05
C ARG A 219 5.72 11.53 2.85
N LYS A 220 4.54 11.87 3.37
CA LYS A 220 4.35 13.09 4.17
C LYS A 220 5.19 13.09 5.45
N HIS A 221 5.32 11.95 6.13
CA HIS A 221 5.96 11.87 7.46
C HIS A 221 7.33 11.19 7.46
N GLY A 222 7.77 10.65 6.32
CA GLY A 222 9.01 9.91 6.20
C GLY A 222 9.01 8.55 6.91
N VAL A 223 9.99 7.73 6.54
CA VAL A 223 10.26 6.44 7.18
C VAL A 223 10.85 6.67 8.57
N PHE A 224 10.44 5.86 9.55
CA PHE A 224 11.01 5.91 10.89
C PHE A 224 12.54 5.72 10.86
N GLY A 225 13.28 6.64 11.48
CA GLY A 225 14.74 6.57 11.59
C GLY A 225 15.50 6.96 10.32
N SER A 226 14.85 7.62 9.36
CA SER A 226 15.55 8.27 8.22
C SER A 226 16.30 9.53 8.68
N GLU A 227 17.35 9.92 7.95
CA GLU A 227 18.10 11.17 8.26
C GLU A 227 17.19 12.41 8.22
N PHE A 228 16.19 12.41 7.35
CA PHE A 228 15.18 13.47 7.25
C PHE A 228 14.37 13.63 8.54
N GLU A 229 13.97 12.53 9.19
CA GLU A 229 13.31 12.59 10.48
C GLU A 229 14.22 13.16 11.57
N TYR A 230 15.50 12.78 11.58
CA TYR A 230 16.45 13.26 12.57
C TYR A 230 16.70 14.76 12.43
N SER A 231 16.87 15.26 11.20
CA SER A 231 17.11 16.68 10.94
C SER A 231 15.89 17.56 11.24
N ASP A 232 14.69 17.12 10.85
CA ASP A 232 13.44 17.88 11.14
C ASP A 232 13.14 17.90 12.65
N ARG A 233 13.34 16.78 13.34
CA ARG A 233 13.15 16.70 14.79
C ARG A 233 14.16 17.60 15.53
N LEU A 234 15.43 17.58 15.13
CA LEU A 234 16.44 18.49 15.68
C LEU A 234 16.11 19.96 15.42
N ALA A 235 15.65 20.30 14.22
CA ALA A 235 15.26 21.67 13.88
C ALA A 235 14.13 22.18 14.80
N LYS A 236 13.10 21.35 15.02
CA LYS A 236 11.99 21.67 15.94
C LYS A 236 12.42 21.76 17.40
N LEU A 237 13.35 20.90 17.84
CA LEU A 237 13.92 20.97 19.18
C LEU A 237 14.71 22.26 19.40
N HIS A 238 15.61 22.60 18.47
CA HIS A 238 16.36 23.87 18.55
C HIS A 238 15.46 25.11 18.48
N GLU A 239 14.34 25.04 17.75
CA GLU A 239 13.35 26.11 17.73
C GLU A 239 12.60 26.23 19.06
N ARG A 240 12.20 25.11 19.67
CA ARG A 240 11.64 25.10 21.04
C ARG A 240 12.61 25.66 22.07
N GLU A 241 13.85 25.19 22.08
CA GLU A 241 14.89 25.70 22.99
C GLU A 241 15.10 27.21 22.81
N ARG A 242 15.00 27.72 21.57
CA ARG A 242 15.07 29.15 21.27
C ARG A 242 13.85 29.93 21.78
N LEU A 243 12.66 29.35 21.70
CA LEU A 243 11.43 29.99 22.21
C LEU A 243 11.39 29.98 23.74
N GLU A 244 11.77 28.86 24.36
CA GLU A 244 11.90 28.74 25.82
C GLU A 244 12.97 29.70 26.35
N SER A 245 14.08 29.90 25.64
CA SER A 245 15.06 30.91 26.04
C SER A 245 14.50 32.33 25.93
N TYR A 246 13.74 32.67 24.87
CA TYR A 246 13.07 33.97 24.75
C TYR A 246 12.03 34.21 25.86
N GLU A 247 11.20 33.22 26.18
CA GLU A 247 10.25 33.30 27.30
C GLU A 247 10.97 33.55 28.62
N GLN A 248 12.07 32.83 28.87
CA GLN A 248 12.88 33.04 30.08
C GLN A 248 13.50 34.46 30.12
N TYR A 249 14.00 34.98 28.99
CA TYR A 249 14.51 36.35 28.92
C TYR A 249 13.42 37.40 29.17
N GLU A 250 12.21 37.23 28.63
CA GLU A 250 11.08 38.15 28.87
C GLU A 250 10.58 38.09 30.32
N GLU A 251 10.70 36.94 31.00
CA GLU A 251 10.35 36.79 32.41
C GLU A 251 11.37 37.48 33.33
N ASP A 252 12.67 37.37 33.01
CA ASP A 252 13.78 37.96 33.78
C ASP A 252 13.96 39.48 33.53
N GLU A 253 13.73 39.95 32.31
CA GLU A 253 13.81 41.36 31.93
C GLU A 253 12.49 41.80 31.27
N GLY A 254 11.65 42.55 31.99
CA GLY A 254 10.33 42.98 31.54
C GLY A 254 10.29 43.97 30.36
N GLU A 255 11.26 43.95 29.45
CA GLU A 255 11.35 44.80 28.26
C GLU A 255 11.46 43.94 26.98
N PRO A 256 10.68 44.21 25.91
CA PRO A 256 10.64 43.34 24.74
C PRO A 256 11.91 43.44 23.88
N PHE A 257 12.45 42.30 23.44
CA PHE A 257 13.61 42.23 22.57
C PHE A 257 13.31 42.76 21.16
N THR A 258 13.67 44.03 20.89
CA THR A 258 13.67 44.56 19.53
C THR A 258 14.90 43.98 18.81
N GLY A 259 14.72 43.08 17.85
CA GLY A 259 15.79 42.38 17.13
C GLY A 259 16.70 43.26 16.26
N ARG A 260 16.97 44.51 16.65
CA ARG A 260 17.96 45.38 16.04
C ARG A 260 19.32 45.02 16.62
N ARG A 261 20.16 44.42 15.78
CA ARG A 261 21.58 44.29 16.06
C ARG A 261 22.15 45.70 16.24
N ASP A 262 22.51 46.04 17.48
CA ASP A 262 23.46 47.10 17.76
C ASP A 262 24.84 46.63 17.26
N ARG A 263 25.02 46.81 15.94
CA ARG A 263 26.28 47.31 15.40
C ARG A 263 26.35 48.77 15.82
N GLU A 264 27.55 49.23 16.22
CA GLU A 264 27.78 50.52 16.91
C GLU A 264 27.47 50.25 18.40
N ASP A 265 28.40 49.86 19.27
CA ASP A 265 29.59 50.63 19.69
C ASP A 265 30.61 49.70 20.39
N ARG A 266 31.78 49.52 19.79
CA ARG A 266 33.01 49.09 20.50
C ARG A 266 34.18 49.81 19.85
N GLU A 267 34.37 51.06 20.26
CA GLU A 267 35.68 51.73 20.27
C GLU A 267 36.50 51.23 21.47
#